data_AF-A0A924IFL7-F1
#
_entry.id   AF-A0A924IFL7-F1
#
_cell.length_a   1.000
_cell.length_b   1.000
_cell.length_c   1.000
_cell.angle_alpha   90.00
_cell.angle_beta   90.00
_cell.angle_gamma   90.00
#
_symmetry.space_group_name_H-M   'P 1'
#
loop_
_entity.id
_entity.type
_entity.pdbx_description
1 polymer ?
#
loop_
_entity_poly.entity_id
_entity_poly.type
_entity_poly.pdbx_seq_one_letter_code
_entity_poly.pdbx_strand_id
1 'polypeptide(L)'
;MKTFNNIASLVKTKRTEHHKCYSQAELSSLLGLKSDYLIANIEEATCGVPLKSISKLSEILEIHPDDFKEAILKDHHESLDMFFNKKFNKKPMCM
;
A
#
# COMPACT_ATOMS: atom_id res chain seq x y z
N MET A 1 -4.77 -2.33 14.22
CA MET A 1 -4.88 -1.19 13.26
C MET A 1 -4.33 -1.73 11.97
N LYS A 2 -5.00 -1.50 10.84
CA LYS A 2 -4.56 -2.04 9.55
C LYS A 2 -3.38 -1.21 9.05
N THR A 3 -2.33 -1.86 8.58
CA THR A 3 -1.14 -1.23 8.00
C THR A 3 -1.17 -1.36 6.48
N PHE A 4 -0.51 -0.43 5.80
CA PHE A 4 -0.38 -0.40 4.35
C PHE A 4 1.05 -0.01 3.92
N ASN A 5 2.03 -0.21 4.81
CA ASN A 5 3.38 0.32 4.66
C ASN A 5 4.12 -0.33 3.49
N ASN A 6 3.93 -1.63 3.31
CA ASN A 6 4.61 -2.38 2.26
C ASN A 6 4.04 -2.02 0.88
N ILE A 7 2.72 -1.90 0.75
CA ILE A 7 2.08 -1.39 -0.47
C ILE A 7 2.49 0.05 -0.75
N ALA A 8 2.47 0.92 0.27
CA ALA A 8 2.87 2.32 0.14
C ALA A 8 4.30 2.45 -0.40
N SER A 9 5.24 1.69 0.20
CA SER A 9 6.63 1.67 -0.23
C SER A 9 6.76 1.15 -1.66
N LEU A 10 6.08 0.05 -2.00
CA LEU A 10 6.13 -0.53 -3.34
C LEU A 10 5.67 0.47 -4.41
N VAL A 11 4.50 1.07 -4.21
CA VAL A 11 3.92 2.03 -5.17
C VAL A 11 4.79 3.29 -5.29
N LYS A 12 5.25 3.83 -4.16
CA LYS A 12 6.11 5.03 -4.14
C LYS A 12 7.41 4.78 -4.88
N THR A 13 8.13 3.71 -4.52
CA THR A 13 9.40 3.33 -5.16
C THR A 13 9.22 3.13 -6.65
N LYS A 14 8.23 2.32 -7.06
CA LYS A 14 7.97 2.03 -8.47
C LYS A 14 7.56 3.27 -9.26
N ARG A 15 6.84 4.23 -8.66
CA ARG A 15 6.54 5.50 -9.31
C ARG A 15 7.76 6.41 -9.43
N THR A 16 8.55 6.56 -8.36
CA THR A 16 9.70 7.49 -8.35
C THR A 16 10.88 7.00 -9.17
N GLU A 17 11.07 5.68 -9.28
CA GLU A 17 12.12 5.05 -10.07
C GLU A 17 11.67 4.76 -11.52
N HIS A 18 10.41 5.03 -11.85
CA HIS A 18 9.88 4.82 -13.19
C HIS A 18 10.58 5.72 -14.20
N HIS A 19 10.96 5.18 -15.36
CA HIS A 19 11.64 5.93 -16.43
C HIS A 19 10.83 7.12 -16.97
N LYS A 20 9.50 7.11 -16.78
CA LYS A 20 8.58 8.21 -17.17
C LYS A 20 8.39 9.27 -16.09
N CYS A 21 8.97 9.11 -14.90
CA CYS A 21 8.93 10.08 -13.80
C CYS A 21 7.52 10.59 -13.46
N TYR A 22 6.52 9.70 -13.39
CA TYR A 22 5.13 10.07 -13.16
C TYR A 22 4.95 10.84 -11.84
N SER A 23 4.31 12.00 -11.89
CA SER A 23 3.78 12.66 -10.70
C SER A 23 2.57 11.89 -10.14
N GLN A 24 2.21 12.16 -8.88
CA GLN A 24 1.04 11.54 -8.25
C GLN A 24 -0.26 11.88 -8.99
N ALA A 25 -0.40 13.12 -9.44
CA ALA A 25 -1.57 13.59 -10.19
C ALA A 25 -1.67 12.93 -11.57
N GLU A 26 -0.56 12.83 -12.30
CA GLU A 26 -0.53 12.14 -13.60
C GLU A 26 -0.90 10.66 -13.45
N LEU A 27 -0.35 9.98 -12.45
CA LEU A 27 -0.67 8.58 -12.20
C LEU A 27 -2.16 8.39 -11.84
N SER A 28 -2.74 9.29 -11.03
CA SER A 28 -4.17 9.23 -10.71
C SER A 28 -5.06 9.42 -11.96
N SER A 29 -4.68 10.37 -12.81
CA SER A 29 -5.33 10.62 -14.11
C SER A 29 -5.24 9.39 -15.03
N LEU A 30 -4.06 8.76 -15.13
CA LEU A 30 -3.85 7.55 -15.94
C LEU A 30 -4.69 6.38 -15.45
N LEU A 31 -4.88 6.23 -14.13
CA LEU A 31 -5.77 5.22 -13.57
C LEU A 31 -7.25 5.48 -13.93
N GLY A 32 -7.61 6.68 -14.38
CA GLY A 32 -8.98 7.08 -14.69
C GLY A 32 -9.80 7.38 -13.45
N LEU A 33 -9.12 7.79 -12.37
CA LEU A 33 -9.74 8.00 -11.07
C LEU A 33 -10.02 9.50 -10.89
N LYS A 34 -11.23 9.82 -10.41
CA LYS A 34 -11.66 11.21 -10.19
C LYS A 34 -11.00 11.90 -8.99
N SER A 35 -10.13 11.20 -8.25
CA SER A 35 -9.56 11.69 -7.00
C SER A 35 -8.05 11.82 -7.11
N ASP A 36 -7.56 13.05 -7.15
CA ASP A 36 -6.13 13.36 -7.24
C ASP A 36 -5.34 12.92 -6.01
N TYR A 37 -6.04 12.66 -4.89
CA TYR A 37 -5.44 12.28 -3.62
C TYR A 37 -5.22 10.78 -3.45
N LEU A 38 -5.72 9.93 -4.34
CA LEU A 38 -5.61 8.48 -4.12
C LEU A 38 -4.15 8.04 -4.04
N ILE A 39 -3.31 8.48 -4.98
CA ILE A 39 -1.89 8.09 -4.99
C ILE A 39 -1.19 8.61 -3.73
N ALA A 40 -1.45 9.85 -3.32
CA ALA A 40 -0.91 10.40 -2.08
C ALA A 40 -1.32 9.55 -0.87
N ASN A 41 -2.62 9.23 -0.74
CA ASN A 41 -3.12 8.41 0.36
C ASN A 41 -2.54 6.99 0.39
N ILE A 42 -2.26 6.41 -0.78
CA ILE A 42 -1.57 5.11 -0.88
C ILE A 42 -0.12 5.27 -0.43
N GLU A 43 0.60 6.27 -0.94
CA GLU A 43 2.03 6.49 -0.64
C GLU A 43 2.29 6.91 0.81
N GLU A 44 1.29 7.49 1.48
CA GLU A 44 1.31 7.81 2.91
C GLU A 44 0.82 6.66 3.80
N ALA A 45 0.53 5.49 3.22
CA ALA A 45 -0.01 4.32 3.91
C ALA A 45 -1.33 4.59 4.65
N THR A 46 -2.09 5.59 4.23
CA THR A 46 -3.42 5.92 4.79
C THR A 46 -4.48 4.96 4.26
N CYS A 47 -4.33 4.49 3.02
CA CYS A 47 -5.21 3.48 2.43
C CYS A 47 -4.45 2.45 1.60
N GLY A 48 -5.09 1.29 1.40
CA GLY A 48 -4.61 0.29 0.44
C GLY A 48 -5.06 0.58 -0.99
N VAL A 49 -4.54 -0.19 -1.94
CA VAL A 49 -4.95 -0.12 -3.35
C VAL A 49 -6.25 -0.91 -3.55
N PRO A 50 -7.31 -0.32 -4.14
CA PRO A 50 -8.51 -1.07 -4.51
C PRO A 50 -8.19 -2.18 -5.51
N LEU A 51 -8.74 -3.39 -5.33
CA LEU A 51 -8.47 -4.54 -6.22
C LEU A 51 -8.65 -4.22 -7.71
N LYS A 52 -9.72 -3.50 -8.05
CA LYS A 52 -10.01 -3.06 -9.43
C LYS A 52 -8.94 -2.15 -10.05
N SER A 53 -8.12 -1.50 -9.23
CA SER A 53 -7.06 -0.59 -9.67
C SER A 53 -5.70 -1.28 -9.76
N ILE A 54 -5.53 -2.47 -9.17
CA ILE A 54 -4.23 -3.17 -9.10
C ILE A 54 -3.73 -3.53 -10.49
N SER A 55 -4.57 -4.11 -11.35
CA SER A 55 -4.15 -4.53 -12.70
C SER A 55 -3.62 -3.35 -13.51
N LYS A 56 -4.37 -2.23 -13.51
CA LYS A 56 -3.98 -1.03 -14.24
C LYS A 56 -2.75 -0.35 -13.63
N LEU A 57 -2.61 -0.37 -12.31
CA LEU A 57 -1.43 0.16 -11.63
C LEU A 57 -0.18 -0.69 -11.93
N SER A 58 -0.33 -2.02 -11.99
CA SER A 58 0.70 -2.98 -12.39
C SER A 58 1.16 -2.74 -13.83
N GLU A 59 0.23 -2.48 -14.75
CA GLU A 59 0.55 -2.13 -16.14
C GLU A 59 1.30 -0.78 -16.25
N ILE A 60 0.84 0.27 -15.55
CA ILE A 60 1.42 1.62 -15.66
C ILE A 60 2.80 1.71 -15.00
N LEU A 61 2.96 1.10 -13.82
CA LEU A 61 4.18 1.18 -13.02
C LEU A 61 5.12 -0.03 -13.19
N GLU A 62 4.81 -0.93 -14.13
CA GLU A 62 5.61 -2.12 -14.43
C GLU A 62 5.89 -2.96 -13.16
N ILE A 63 4.86 -3.13 -12.34
CA ILE A 63 4.93 -3.89 -11.08
C ILE A 63 4.51 -5.32 -11.36
N HIS A 64 5.30 -6.32 -10.96
CA HIS A 64 4.91 -7.70 -11.14
C HIS A 64 3.72 -8.04 -10.21
N PRO A 65 2.72 -8.83 -10.65
CA PRO A 65 1.59 -9.19 -9.78
C PRO A 65 2.00 -9.85 -8.47
N ASP A 66 3.12 -10.58 -8.45
CA ASP A 66 3.62 -11.20 -7.22
C ASP A 66 4.16 -10.17 -6.22
N ASP A 67 4.80 -9.08 -6.67
CA ASP A 67 5.23 -7.99 -5.79
C ASP A 67 4.02 -7.38 -5.04
N PHE A 68 2.91 -7.20 -5.76
CA PHE A 68 1.66 -6.72 -5.14
C PHE A 68 1.11 -7.71 -4.13
N LYS A 69 1.06 -9.01 -4.46
CA LYS A 69 0.58 -10.05 -3.55
C LYS A 69 1.44 -10.09 -2.29
N GLU A 70 2.75 -10.09 -2.44
CA GLU A 70 3.70 -10.11 -1.32
C GLU A 70 3.52 -8.90 -0.42
N ALA A 71 3.43 -7.69 -1.00
CA ALA A 71 3.21 -6.46 -0.23
C ALA A 71 1.89 -6.51 0.55
N ILE A 72 0.79 -6.94 -0.09
CA ILE A 72 -0.53 -7.07 0.56
C ILE A 72 -0.50 -8.10 1.69
N LEU A 73 0.10 -9.27 1.44
CA LEU A 73 0.18 -10.34 2.44
C LEU A 73 1.02 -9.91 3.64
N LYS A 74 2.12 -9.20 3.40
CA LYS A 74 2.98 -8.69 4.47
C LYS A 74 2.28 -7.61 5.31
N ASP A 75 1.60 -6.66 4.68
CA ASP A 75 0.76 -5.67 5.38
C ASP A 75 -0.33 -6.35 6.22
N HIS A 76 -0.94 -7.43 5.69
CA HIS A 76 -1.94 -8.19 6.44
C HIS A 76 -1.33 -8.93 7.63
N HIS A 77 -0.16 -9.57 7.45
CA HIS A 77 0.57 -10.24 8.51
C HIS A 77 0.92 -9.28 9.65
N GLU A 78 1.53 -8.13 9.33
CA GLU A 78 1.88 -7.10 10.31
C GLU A 78 0.64 -6.57 11.04
N SER A 79 -0.47 -6.37 10.32
CA SER A 79 -1.74 -5.95 10.91
C SER A 79 -2.27 -6.96 11.95
N LEU A 80 -2.13 -8.26 11.66
CA LEU A 80 -2.51 -9.35 12.56
C LEU A 80 -1.57 -9.41 13.77
N ASP A 81 -0.25 -9.33 13.56
CA ASP A 81 0.73 -9.28 14.65
C ASP A 81 0.45 -8.13 15.60
N MET A 82 0.21 -6.92 15.08
CA MET A 82 -0.15 -5.77 15.91
C MET A 82 -1.46 -5.98 16.67
N PHE A 83 -2.45 -6.63 16.06
CA PHE A 83 -3.73 -6.92 16.70
C PHE A 83 -3.57 -7.92 17.84
N PHE A 84 -2.87 -9.03 17.60
CA PHE A 84 -2.68 -10.09 18.58
C PHE A 84 -1.68 -9.69 19.67
N ASN A 85 -0.59 -9.00 19.36
CA ASN A 85 0.34 -8.46 20.36
C ASN A 85 -0.37 -7.51 21.33
N LYS A 86 -1.28 -6.65 20.86
CA LYS A 86 -2.09 -5.79 21.75
C LYS A 86 -3.01 -6.58 22.67
N LYS A 87 -3.50 -7.74 22.22
CA LYS A 87 -4.45 -8.57 22.96
C LYS A 87 -3.76 -9.50 23.97
N PHE A 88 -2.60 -10.04 23.62
CA PHE A 88 -1.93 -11.10 24.37
C PHE A 88 -0.65 -10.67 25.11
N ASN A 89 -0.04 -9.52 24.79
CA ASN A 89 1.13 -9.00 25.53
C ASN A 89 0.77 -8.02 26.67
N LYS A 90 -0.50 -7.96 27.11
CA LYS A 90 -0.80 -7.33 28.40
C LYS A 90 -0.29 -8.24 29.51
N LYS A 91 0.94 -8.00 29.98
CA LYS A 91 1.41 -8.55 31.26
C LYS A 91 0.32 -8.26 32.31
N PRO A 92 -0.16 -9.25 33.08
CA PRO A 92 -0.88 -8.94 34.29
C PRO A 92 0.10 -8.15 35.17
N MET A 93 -0.26 -6.91 35.47
CA MET A 93 0.43 -6.14 36.50
C MET A 93 0.06 -6.81 37.81
N CYS A 94 0.90 -7.73 38.29
CA CYS A 94 0.79 -8.25 39.64
C CYS A 94 1.02 -7.08 40.59
N MET A 95 -0.04 -6.64 41.27
CA MET A 95 0.03 -5.80 42.46
C MET A 95 0.58 -6.58 43.63
#